data_AF-A0A7Y5XT49-F1
#
_entry.id   AF-A0A7Y5XT49-F1
#
_cell.length_a   1.000
_cell.length_b   1.000
_cell.length_c   1.000
_cell.angle_alpha   90.00
_cell.angle_beta   90.00
_cell.angle_gamma   90.00
#
_symmetry.space_group_name_H-M   'P 1'
#
loop_
_entity.id
_entity.type
_entity.pdbx_description
1 polymer ?
#
loop_
_entity_poly.entity_id
_entity_poly.type
_entity_poly.pdbx_seq_one_letter_code
_entity_poly.pdbx_strand_id
1 'polypeptide(L)'
;MRNIYRVIAVGALAIPFALGAAGVAAADDDVKFKDKHSHSGPYGAELCKVKSYAEEYGDTYFYEFCLKANKHGAWANSTEASTD
;
A
#
# COMPACT_ATOMS: atom_id res chain seq x y z
N MET A 1 15.12 -22.09 -13.84
CA MET A 1 14.90 -21.44 -12.52
C MET A 1 14.16 -20.09 -12.57
N ARG A 2 14.25 -19.30 -13.64
CA ARG A 2 13.58 -17.97 -13.79
C ARG A 2 12.05 -17.97 -13.64
N ASN A 3 11.39 -19.11 -13.83
CA ASN A 3 9.92 -19.20 -13.86
C ASN A 3 9.31 -19.42 -12.46
N ILE A 4 10.00 -20.08 -11.53
CA ILE A 4 9.48 -20.34 -10.18
C ILE A 4 9.48 -19.07 -9.33
N TYR A 5 10.55 -18.27 -9.41
CA TYR A 5 10.64 -16.99 -8.70
C TYR A 5 9.57 -15.98 -9.14
N ARG A 6 9.17 -16.01 -10.42
CA ARG A 6 8.08 -15.15 -10.93
C ARG A 6 6.73 -15.53 -10.34
N VAL A 7 6.43 -16.83 -10.20
CA VAL A 7 5.15 -17.29 -9.65
C VAL A 7 5.03 -16.95 -8.17
N ILE A 8 6.12 -17.08 -7.41
CA ILE A 8 6.14 -16.72 -5.97
C ILE A 8 5.99 -15.20 -5.80
N ALA A 9 6.68 -14.39 -6.61
CA ALA A 9 6.55 -12.94 -6.57
C ALA A 9 5.14 -12.46 -6.95
N VAL A 10 4.52 -13.07 -7.96
CA VAL A 10 3.14 -12.75 -8.37
C VAL A 10 2.13 -13.19 -7.30
N GLY A 11 2.30 -14.38 -6.70
CA GLY A 11 1.42 -14.87 -5.63
C GLY A 11 1.50 -14.03 -4.36
N ALA A 12 2.71 -13.61 -3.97
CA ALA A 12 2.91 -12.74 -2.82
C ALA A 12 2.37 -11.31 -3.04
N LEU A 13 2.30 -10.84 -4.29
CA LEU A 13 1.73 -9.53 -4.64
C LEU A 13 0.23 -9.55 -4.87
N ALA A 14 -0.36 -10.69 -5.24
CA ALA A 14 -1.81 -10.80 -5.45
C ALA A 14 -2.60 -10.44 -4.19
N ILE A 15 -2.08 -10.78 -3.00
CA ILE A 15 -2.71 -10.49 -1.71
C ILE A 15 -2.65 -8.97 -1.39
N PRO A 16 -1.47 -8.30 -1.44
CA PRO A 16 -1.36 -6.84 -1.38
C PRO A 16 -2.18 -6.10 -2.43
N PHE A 17 -2.25 -6.61 -3.65
CA PHE A 17 -2.97 -5.94 -4.74
C PHE A 17 -4.48 -6.06 -4.57
N ALA A 18 -4.99 -7.22 -4.13
CA ALA A 18 -6.41 -7.41 -3.82
C ALA A 18 -6.85 -6.57 -2.62
N LEU A 19 -6.08 -6.55 -1.53
CA LEU A 19 -6.36 -5.71 -0.35
C LEU A 19 -6.16 -4.23 -0.67
N GLY A 20 -5.14 -3.90 -1.44
CA GLY A 20 -4.84 -2.55 -1.91
C GLY A 20 -5.95 -2.01 -2.79
N ALA A 21 -6.47 -2.80 -3.75
CA ALA A 21 -7.57 -2.48 -4.66
C ALA A 21 -8.92 -2.36 -3.92
N ALA A 22 -9.25 -3.30 -3.03
CA ALA A 22 -10.43 -3.20 -2.19
C ALA A 22 -10.39 -1.93 -1.32
N GLY A 23 -9.22 -1.58 -0.76
CA GLY A 23 -9.04 -0.36 0.01
C GLY A 23 -8.97 0.94 -0.81
N VAL A 24 -8.96 0.92 -2.16
CA VAL A 24 -9.23 2.13 -2.97
C VAL A 24 -10.72 2.28 -3.21
N ALA A 25 -11.42 1.19 -3.50
CA ALA A 25 -12.85 1.21 -3.80
C ALA A 25 -13.69 1.54 -2.56
N ALA A 26 -13.26 1.11 -1.37
CA ALA A 26 -13.90 1.45 -0.10
C ALA A 26 -13.46 2.82 0.48
N ALA A 27 -12.51 3.51 -0.14
CA ALA A 27 -12.04 4.80 0.33
C ALA A 27 -12.77 5.92 -0.43
N ASP A 28 -14.04 6.06 -0.03
CA ASP A 28 -14.72 7.27 0.45
C ASP A 28 -14.41 8.60 -0.23
N ASP A 29 -15.47 9.36 -0.53
CA ASP A 29 -15.43 10.68 -1.20
C ASP A 29 -14.80 11.79 -0.33
N ASP A 30 -14.55 11.54 0.96
CA ASP A 30 -14.01 12.53 1.91
C ASP A 30 -12.48 12.57 2.00
N VAL A 31 -11.76 11.71 1.28
CA VAL A 31 -10.29 11.69 1.35
C VAL A 31 -9.68 12.80 0.48
N LYS A 32 -9.17 13.86 1.10
CA LYS A 32 -8.58 15.03 0.40
C LYS A 32 -7.34 14.68 -0.42
N PHE A 33 -6.55 13.71 0.01
CA PHE A 33 -5.38 13.25 -0.74
C PHE A 33 -5.18 11.74 -0.62
N LYS A 34 -4.95 11.10 -1.75
CA LYS A 34 -4.81 9.66 -1.87
C LYS A 34 -3.81 9.36 -2.97
N ASP A 35 -2.68 8.81 -2.58
CA ASP A 35 -1.63 8.41 -3.52
C ASP A 35 -1.30 6.93 -3.38
N LYS A 36 -0.94 6.33 -4.51
CA LYS A 36 -0.59 4.92 -4.60
C LYS A 36 0.57 4.74 -5.54
N HIS A 37 1.65 4.23 -4.97
CA HIS A 37 2.82 3.82 -5.71
C HIS A 37 2.94 2.30 -5.73
N SER A 38 3.10 1.73 -6.91
CA SER A 38 3.44 0.31 -7.05
C SER A 38 4.59 0.14 -8.01
N HIS A 39 5.61 -0.58 -7.60
CA HIS A 39 6.78 -0.89 -8.41
C HIS A 39 7.04 -2.39 -8.39
N SER A 40 7.39 -2.97 -9.54
CA SER A 40 7.82 -4.36 -9.64
C SER A 40 8.97 -4.45 -10.62
N GLY A 41 10.12 -4.93 -10.14
CA GLY A 41 11.35 -5.01 -10.90
C GLY A 41 12.21 -6.22 -10.52
N PRO A 42 13.37 -6.38 -11.18
CA PRO A 42 14.29 -7.50 -10.92
C PRO A 42 14.83 -7.52 -9.48
N TYR A 43 14.72 -6.41 -8.75
CA TYR A 43 15.17 -6.26 -7.37
C TYR A 43 14.06 -6.44 -6.33
N GLY A 44 12.84 -6.79 -6.75
CA GLY A 44 11.69 -6.98 -5.87
C GLY A 44 10.49 -6.16 -6.31
N ALA A 45 9.47 -6.16 -5.46
CA ALA A 45 8.25 -5.42 -5.65
C ALA A 45 7.87 -4.62 -4.41
N GLU A 46 7.21 -3.51 -4.63
CA GLU A 46 6.86 -2.52 -3.63
C GLU A 46 5.45 -1.98 -3.92
N LEU A 47 4.67 -1.79 -2.86
CA LEU A 47 3.37 -1.17 -2.88
C LEU A 47 3.31 -0.21 -1.69
N CYS A 48 3.25 1.08 -1.96
CA CYS A 48 3.03 2.11 -0.96
C CYS A 48 1.72 2.83 -1.24
N LYS A 49 1.00 3.14 -0.17
CA LYS A 49 -0.27 3.85 -0.19
C LYS A 49 -0.24 4.92 0.88
N VAL A 50 -0.58 6.14 0.48
CA VAL A 50 -0.73 7.27 1.37
C VAL A 50 -2.17 7.76 1.28
N LYS A 51 -2.75 8.06 2.43
CA LYS A 51 -4.07 8.67 2.58
C LYS A 51 -3.95 9.79 3.59
N SER A 52 -4.55 10.92 3.29
CA SER A 52 -4.76 11.98 4.28
C SER A 52 -6.07 12.71 4.03
N TYR A 53 -6.74 13.06 5.12
CA TYR A 53 -7.97 13.86 5.09
C TYR A 53 -8.03 14.80 6.29
N ALA A 54 -8.82 15.86 6.10
CA ALA A 54 -9.21 16.79 7.13
C ALA A 54 -10.72 16.91 7.07
N GLU A 55 -11.39 16.62 8.19
CA GLU A 55 -12.83 16.74 8.33
C GLU A 55 -13.23 18.18 8.62
N GLU A 56 -14.52 18.49 8.43
CA GLU A 56 -15.07 19.83 8.58
C GLU A 56 -14.93 20.38 10.01
N TYR A 57 -14.82 19.49 11.01
CA TYR A 57 -14.71 19.84 12.43
C TYR A 57 -13.27 20.00 12.95
N GLY A 58 -12.27 19.87 12.07
CA GLY A 58 -10.85 20.07 12.42
C GLY A 58 -10.07 18.78 12.67
N ASP A 59 -10.75 17.63 12.67
CA ASP A 59 -10.10 16.33 12.78
C ASP A 59 -9.24 16.07 11.55
N THR A 60 -7.99 15.67 11.78
CA THR A 60 -7.06 15.34 10.70
C THR A 60 -6.60 13.92 10.86
N TYR A 61 -6.47 13.22 9.75
CA TYR A 61 -5.98 11.85 9.72
C TYR A 61 -4.95 11.69 8.62
N PHE A 62 -3.87 11.00 8.95
CA PHE A 62 -2.82 10.59 8.05
C PHE A 62 -2.56 9.10 8.22
N TYR A 63 -2.52 8.39 7.10
CA TYR A 63 -2.17 6.99 7.06
C TYR A 63 -1.27 6.69 5.86
N GLU A 64 -0.11 6.11 6.16
CA GLU A 64 0.81 5.57 5.18
C GLU A 64 1.00 4.09 5.44
N PHE A 65 1.00 3.31 4.37
CA PHE A 65 1.26 1.89 4.41
C PHE A 65 2.11 1.45 3.23
N CYS A 66 3.23 0.82 3.53
CA CYS A 66 4.17 0.32 2.54
C CYS A 66 4.44 -1.17 2.74
N LEU A 67 4.40 -1.90 1.64
CA LEU A 67 4.75 -3.30 1.53
C LEU A 67 5.88 -3.43 0.54
N LYS A 68 6.92 -4.19 0.89
CA LYS A 68 8.01 -4.46 -0.05
C LYS A 68 8.54 -5.86 0.12
N ALA A 69 8.72 -6.54 -1.00
CA ALA A 69 9.19 -7.91 -1.09
C ALA A 69 10.37 -7.98 -2.07
N ASN A 70 11.50 -8.51 -1.63
CA ASN A 70 12.68 -8.69 -2.46
C ASN A 70 13.38 -10.02 -2.14
N LYS A 71 14.54 -10.25 -2.76
CA LYS A 71 15.33 -11.47 -2.57
C LYS A 71 15.83 -11.70 -1.13
N HIS A 72 15.79 -10.68 -0.27
CA HIS A 72 16.20 -10.73 1.13
C HIS A 72 15.01 -10.91 2.08
N GLY A 73 13.77 -10.91 1.58
CA GLY A 73 12.57 -11.11 2.39
C GLY A 73 11.46 -10.12 2.05
N ALA A 74 10.40 -10.16 2.86
CA ALA A 74 9.28 -9.22 2.78
C ALA A 74 9.19 -8.42 4.08
N TRP A 75 8.83 -7.15 3.95
CA TRP A 75 8.58 -6.25 5.07
C TRP A 75 7.36 -5.38 4.81
N ALA A 76 6.76 -4.95 5.91
CA ALA A 76 5.62 -4.06 5.95
C ALA A 76 5.92 -2.94 6.94
N ASN A 77 5.51 -1.71 6.61
CA ASN A 77 5.52 -0.59 7.53
C ASN A 77 4.20 0.18 7.43
N SER A 78 3.75 0.69 8.56
CA SER A 78 2.56 1.54 8.67
C SER A 78 2.84 2.71 9.59
N THR A 79 2.47 3.91 9.14
CA THR A 79 2.51 5.13 9.94
C THR A 79 1.11 5.70 9.98
N GLU A 80 0.63 5.99 11.19
CA GLU A 80 -0.68 6.61 11.40
C GLU A 80 -0.53 7.81 12.33
N ALA A 81 -1.24 8.89 12.03
CA ALA A 81 -1.38 10.04 12.89
C ALA A 81 -2.81 10.58 12.79
N SER A 82 -3.39 10.96 13.92
CA SER A 82 -4.70 11.60 13.97
C SER A 82 -4.72 12.74 14.99
N THR A 83 -5.65 13.66 14.81
CA THR A 83 -6.00 14.69 15.80
C THR A 83 -7.50 14.63 16.06
N ASP A 84 -7.87 14.76 17.33
CA ASP A 84 -9.23 14.95 17.84
C ASP A 84 -9.39 16.38 18.42
#